data_AF-A0A0M1HS44-F1
#
_entry.id   AF-A0A0M1HS44-F1
#
_cell.length_a   1.000
_cell.length_b   1.000
_cell.length_c   1.000
_cell.angle_alpha   90.00
_cell.angle_beta   90.00
_cell.angle_gamma   90.00
#
_symmetry.space_group_name_H-M   'P 1'
#
loop_
_entity.id
_entity.type
_entity.pdbx_description
1 polymer ?
#
loop_
_entity_poly.entity_id
_entity_poly.type
_entity_poly.pdbx_seq_one_letter_code
_entity_poly.pdbx_strand_id
1 'polypeptide(L)'
;MTKKDIEAALISTLQEIQLVSGLECPPLTKNTTPLADLPQFDSKVWPIAVCLIGEKLGIDLPNDVNIFKKEDSCDSLDISEIVNKVLSLVENTIEIEIKKVYLQ
;
A
#
# COMPACT_ATOMS: atom_id res chain seq x y z
N MET A 1 -2.29 -6.24 13.35
CA MET A 1 -1.70 -5.14 12.57
C MET A 1 -2.26 -3.82 13.09
N THR A 2 -1.44 -2.80 13.34
CA THR A 2 -1.96 -1.45 13.65
C THR A 2 -1.75 -0.50 12.47
N LYS A 3 -2.51 0.62 12.43
CA LYS A 3 -2.33 1.66 11.40
C LYS A 3 -0.90 2.19 11.33
N LYS A 4 -0.21 2.27 12.47
CA LYS A 4 1.18 2.71 12.53
C LYS A 4 2.15 1.74 11.87
N ASP A 5 1.91 0.43 12.01
CA ASP A 5 2.75 -0.58 11.36
C ASP A 5 2.60 -0.50 9.83
N ILE A 6 1.37 -0.35 9.36
CA ILE A 6 1.06 -0.19 7.93
C ILE A 6 1.66 1.11 7.40
N GLU A 7 1.51 2.22 8.13
CA GLU A 7 2.10 3.51 7.77
C GLU A 7 3.62 3.43 7.67
N ALA A 8 4.28 2.83 8.66
CA ALA A 8 5.72 2.65 8.67
C ALA A 8 6.20 1.76 7.51
N ALA A 9 5.49 0.65 7.23
CA ALA A 9 5.79 -0.22 6.10
C ALA A 9 5.59 0.49 4.75
N LEU A 10 4.53 1.28 4.61
CA LEU A 10 4.22 2.08 3.42
C LEU A 10 5.31 3.12 3.18
N ILE A 11 5.64 3.94 4.19
CA ILE A 11 6.68 4.96 4.10
C ILE A 11 8.03 4.33 3.77
N SER A 12 8.41 3.26 4.48
CA SER A 12 9.67 2.54 4.24
C SER A 12 9.74 1.99 2.82
N THR A 13 8.65 1.42 2.31
CA THR A 13 8.56 0.89 0.94
C THR A 13 8.70 1.99 -0.10
N LEU A 14 7.98 3.09 0.06
CA LEU A 14 8.05 4.23 -0.86
C LEU A 14 9.47 4.83 -0.88
N GLN A 15 10.10 4.98 0.28
CA GLN A 15 11.50 5.43 0.39
C GLN A 15 12.46 4.46 -0.31
N GLU A 16 12.29 3.16 -0.09
CA GLU A 16 13.13 2.12 -0.69
C GLU A 16 13.01 2.12 -2.21
N ILE A 17 11.80 2.23 -2.75
CA ILE A 17 11.56 2.34 -4.20
C ILE A 17 12.26 3.56 -4.79
N GLN A 18 12.13 4.73 -4.16
CA GLN A 18 12.78 5.95 -4.64
C GLN A 18 14.31 5.82 -4.58
N LEU A 19 14.83 5.25 -3.49
CA LEU A 19 16.25 5.02 -3.31
C LEU A 19 16.81 4.07 -4.39
N VAL A 20 16.15 2.94 -4.63
CA VAL A 20 16.53 1.96 -5.66
C VAL A 20 16.42 2.55 -7.06
N SER A 21 15.45 3.45 -7.27
CA SER A 21 15.27 4.15 -8.55
C SER A 21 16.25 5.32 -8.74
N GLY A 22 17.04 5.67 -7.72
CA GLY A 22 17.94 6.83 -7.75
C GLY A 22 17.20 8.17 -7.81
N LEU A 23 15.97 8.22 -7.32
CA LEU A 23 15.10 9.39 -7.36
C LEU A 23 15.08 10.12 -6.00
N GLU A 24 14.78 11.41 -6.02
CA GLU A 24 14.60 12.18 -4.79
C GLU A 24 13.34 11.72 -4.07
N CYS A 25 13.50 11.30 -2.80
CA CYS A 25 12.38 11.00 -1.92
C CYS A 25 12.02 12.23 -1.09
N PRO A 26 10.95 12.97 -1.42
CA PRO A 26 10.46 14.03 -0.57
C PRO A 26 10.02 13.47 0.80
N PRO A 27 9.91 14.31 1.84
CA PRO A 27 9.40 13.90 3.14
C PRO A 27 7.97 13.36 3.00
N LEU A 28 7.82 12.05 3.20
CA LEU A 28 6.55 11.35 3.16
C LEU A 28 5.76 11.63 4.43
N THR A 29 4.68 12.38 4.30
CA THR A 29 3.74 12.66 5.39
C THR A 29 2.42 11.95 5.14
N LYS A 30 1.60 11.88 6.17
CA LYS A 30 0.24 11.33 6.12
C LYS A 30 -0.70 11.98 5.07
N ASN A 31 -0.36 13.18 4.57
CA ASN A 31 -1.11 13.87 3.49
C ASN A 31 -0.42 13.75 2.12
N THR A 32 0.74 13.09 2.06
CA THR A 32 1.47 12.89 0.81
C THR A 32 0.72 11.88 -0.05
N THR A 33 0.59 12.21 -1.33
CA THR A 33 -0.10 11.43 -2.33
C THR A 33 0.94 10.77 -3.24
N PRO A 34 1.24 9.46 -3.08
CA PRO A 34 2.35 8.82 -3.79
C PRO A 34 2.30 8.99 -5.32
N LEU A 35 1.12 8.86 -5.92
CA LEU A 35 0.96 8.99 -7.38
C LEU A 35 1.13 10.43 -7.91
N ALA A 36 1.00 11.44 -7.04
CA ALA A 36 1.10 12.85 -7.42
C ALA A 36 2.44 13.47 -7.00
N ASP A 37 2.93 13.12 -5.81
CA ASP A 37 4.10 13.75 -5.18
C ASP A 37 5.40 12.98 -5.42
N LEU A 38 5.34 11.67 -5.70
CA LEU A 38 6.56 10.88 -5.94
C LEU A 38 6.90 10.83 -7.43
N PRO A 39 8.15 11.18 -7.80
CA PRO A 39 8.57 11.11 -9.18
C PRO A 39 8.57 9.66 -9.68
N GLN A 40 8.11 9.47 -10.92
CA GLN A 40 7.99 8.17 -11.61
C GLN A 40 7.20 7.08 -10.86
N PHE A 41 6.40 7.46 -9.86
CA PHE A 41 5.50 6.52 -9.21
C PHE A 41 4.26 6.30 -10.09
N ASP A 42 4.35 5.37 -11.03
CA ASP A 42 3.34 5.11 -12.06
C ASP A 42 2.72 3.70 -11.96
N SER A 43 1.96 3.33 -13.00
CA SER A 43 1.25 2.04 -13.12
C SER A 43 2.13 0.79 -13.02
N LYS A 44 3.45 0.93 -13.17
CA LYS A 44 4.43 -0.15 -13.09
C LYS A 44 5.13 -0.22 -11.74
N VAL A 45 5.15 0.89 -11.00
CA VAL A 45 5.84 1.00 -9.71
C VAL A 45 4.91 0.65 -8.55
N TRP A 46 3.63 1.06 -8.61
CA TRP A 46 2.68 0.76 -7.53
C TRP A 46 2.50 -0.75 -7.26
N PRO A 47 2.48 -1.68 -8.25
CA PRO A 47 2.34 -3.11 -7.96
C PRO A 47 3.52 -3.65 -7.14
N ILE A 48 4.72 -3.16 -7.43
CA ILE A 48 5.94 -3.50 -6.68
C ILE A 48 5.81 -2.98 -5.25
N ALA A 49 5.31 -1.74 -5.08
CA ALA A 49 5.04 -1.19 -3.75
C ALA A 49 4.03 -2.05 -2.96
N VAL A 50 2.94 -2.50 -3.60
CA VAL A 50 1.95 -3.39 -2.97
C VAL A 50 2.62 -4.69 -2.51
N CYS A 51 3.41 -5.33 -3.37
CA CYS A 51 4.13 -6.54 -3.00
C CYS A 51 5.05 -6.31 -1.79
N LEU A 52 5.89 -5.28 -1.82
CA LEU A 52 6.82 -4.96 -0.72
C LEU A 52 6.11 -4.63 0.59
N ILE A 53 4.98 -3.93 0.53
CA ILE A 53 4.14 -3.67 1.71
C ILE A 53 3.60 -5.00 2.24
N GLY A 54 3.07 -5.86 1.38
CA GLY A 54 2.58 -7.19 1.75
C GLY A 54 3.68 -8.02 2.42
N GLU A 55 4.87 -8.08 1.83
CA GLU A 55 6.03 -8.79 2.38
C GLU A 55 6.46 -8.23 3.75
N LYS A 56 6.56 -6.90 3.90
CA LYS A 56 6.93 -6.26 5.18
C LYS A 56 5.88 -6.51 6.27
N LEU A 57 4.62 -6.57 5.89
CA LEU A 57 3.50 -6.83 6.79
C LEU A 57 3.27 -8.34 7.00
N GLY A 58 3.89 -9.22 6.20
CA GLY A 58 3.67 -10.66 6.24
C GLY A 58 2.25 -11.07 5.81
N ILE A 59 1.65 -10.33 4.88
CA ILE A 59 0.29 -10.57 4.38
C ILE A 59 0.31 -10.67 2.85
N ASP A 60 -0.63 -11.43 2.30
CA ASP A 60 -0.86 -11.46 0.86
C ASP A 60 -1.79 -10.29 0.48
N LEU A 61 -1.22 -9.24 -0.13
CA LEU A 61 -2.00 -8.14 -0.67
C LEU A 61 -2.33 -8.41 -2.14
N PRO A 62 -3.58 -8.14 -2.57
CA PRO A 62 -3.97 -8.32 -3.96
C PRO A 62 -3.19 -7.34 -4.86
N ASN A 63 -2.24 -7.88 -5.63
CA ASN A 63 -1.44 -7.14 -6.60
C ASN A 63 -2.24 -6.63 -7.82
N ASP A 64 -3.46 -7.14 -8.01
CA ASP A 64 -4.41 -6.67 -9.03
C ASP A 64 -5.20 -5.43 -8.57
N VAL A 65 -5.17 -5.11 -7.26
CA VAL A 65 -5.89 -3.96 -6.68
C VAL A 65 -4.92 -2.82 -6.45
N ASN A 66 -5.14 -1.72 -7.16
CA ASN A 66 -4.38 -0.50 -6.92
C ASN A 66 -4.88 0.20 -5.64
N ILE A 67 -4.19 -0.06 -4.53
CA ILE A 67 -4.47 0.54 -3.22
C ILE A 67 -4.15 2.05 -3.15
N PHE A 68 -3.49 2.60 -4.16
CA PHE A 68 -3.09 4.02 -4.22
C PHE A 68 -4.13 4.89 -4.94
N LYS A 69 -5.19 4.31 -5.50
CA LYS A 69 -6.30 5.03 -6.14
C LYS A 69 -7.66 4.57 -5.59
N LYS A 70 -8.68 5.41 -5.77
CA LYS A 70 -10.08 5.02 -5.56
C LYS A 70 -10.53 4.07 -6.67
N GLU A 71 -11.33 3.05 -6.34
CA GLU A 71 -11.68 1.95 -7.26
C GLU A 71 -12.48 2.37 -8.50
N ASP A 72 -13.03 3.58 -8.51
CA ASP A 72 -13.82 4.12 -9.63
C ASP A 72 -13.45 5.57 -10.00
N SER A 73 -12.32 6.07 -9.50
CA SER A 73 -11.91 7.46 -9.77
C SER A 73 -10.44 7.57 -10.15
N CYS A 74 -10.11 8.64 -10.87
CA CYS A 74 -8.74 9.05 -11.13
C CYS A 74 -8.09 9.70 -9.89
N ASP A 75 -8.83 9.76 -8.78
CA ASP A 75 -8.36 10.32 -7.52
C ASP A 75 -7.32 9.40 -6.87
N SER A 76 -6.10 9.91 -6.81
CA SER A 76 -5.00 9.36 -6.03
C SER A 76 -5.26 9.54 -4.54
N LEU A 77 -4.87 8.54 -3.75
CA LEU A 77 -5.05 8.51 -2.30
C LEU A 77 -3.80 9.03 -1.58
N ASP A 78 -4.01 9.73 -0.47
CA ASP A 78 -2.95 10.06 0.46
C ASP A 78 -2.55 8.86 1.33
N ILE A 79 -1.37 8.95 1.96
CA ILE A 79 -0.85 7.90 2.85
C ILE A 79 -1.87 7.50 3.94
N SER A 80 -2.64 8.43 4.52
CA SER A 80 -3.64 8.09 5.53
C SER A 80 -4.77 7.26 4.95
N GLU A 81 -5.31 7.65 3.79
CA GLU A 81 -6.35 6.90 3.09
C GLU A 81 -5.84 5.51 2.71
N ILE A 82 -4.61 5.41 2.19
CA ILE A 82 -3.98 4.13 1.81
C ILE A 82 -3.85 3.23 3.04
N VAL A 83 -3.37 3.75 4.17
CA VAL A 83 -3.25 2.99 5.42
C VAL A 83 -4.59 2.44 5.88
N ASN A 84 -5.66 3.24 5.80
CA ASN A 84 -7.01 2.76 6.12
C ASN A 84 -7.47 1.69 5.13
N LYS A 85 -7.21 1.87 3.83
CA LYS A 85 -7.59 0.90 2.79
C LYS A 85 -6.87 -0.44 2.98
N VAL A 86 -5.55 -0.42 3.21
CA VAL A 86 -4.76 -1.62 3.49
C VAL A 86 -5.25 -2.29 4.76
N LEU A 87 -5.51 -1.53 5.83
CA LEU A 87 -6.06 -2.09 7.07
C LEU A 87 -7.38 -2.83 6.81
N SER A 88 -8.31 -2.21 6.09
CA SER A 88 -9.58 -2.85 5.73
C SER A 88 -9.37 -4.08 4.84
N LEU A 89 -8.41 -4.08 3.92
CA LEU A 89 -8.06 -5.26 3.12
C LEU A 89 -7.54 -6.39 4.02
N VAL A 90 -6.65 -6.08 4.98
CA VAL A 90 -6.13 -7.08 5.92
C VAL A 90 -7.25 -7.70 6.74
N GLU A 91 -8.15 -6.86 7.28
CA GLU A 91 -9.31 -7.33 8.05
C GLU A 91 -10.21 -8.26 7.21
N ASN A 92 -10.48 -7.90 5.95
CA ASN A 92 -11.26 -8.73 5.04
C ASN A 92 -10.55 -10.04 4.67
N THR A 93 -9.22 -10.02 4.43
CA THR A 93 -8.44 -11.23 4.12
C THR A 93 -8.48 -12.23 5.28
N ILE A 94 -8.33 -11.75 6.53
CA ILE A 94 -8.42 -12.58 7.73
C ILE A 94 -9.81 -13.24 7.83
N GLU A 95 -10.89 -12.49 7.59
CA GLU A 95 -12.25 -13.05 7.61
C GLU A 95 -12.47 -14.14 6.55
N ILE A 96 -11.88 -13.99 5.36
CA ILE A 96 -11.98 -14.96 4.27
C ILE A 96 -11.20 -16.24 4.61
N GLU A 97 -9.99 -16.13 5.15
CA GLU A 97 -9.20 -17.30 5.56
C GLU A 97 -9.88 -18.09 6.69
N ILE A 98 -10.43 -17.40 7.71
CA ILE A 98 -11.18 -18.07 8.78
C ILE A 98 -12.40 -18.81 8.21
N LYS A 99 -13.17 -18.20 7.30
CA LYS A 99 -14.31 -18.89 6.68
C LYS A 99 -13.92 -20.11 5.85
N LYS A 100 -12.78 -20.07 5.16
CA LYS A 100 -12.28 -21.24 4.41
C LYS A 100 -11.88 -22.40 5.32
N VAL A 101 -11.29 -22.11 6.49
CA VAL A 101 -10.90 -23.14 7.48
C VAL A 101 -12.12 -23.80 8.13
N TYR A 102 -13.20 -23.06 8.37
CA TYR A 102 -14.41 -23.59 9.01
C TYR A 102 -15.44 -24.24 8.06
N LEU A 103 -15.26 -24.14 6.74
CA LEU A 103 -16.11 -24.76 5.73
C LEU A 103 -15.49 -26.01 5.08
N GLN A 104 -14.41 -26.55 5.65
CA GLN A 104 -13.82 -27.84 5.26
C GLN A 104 -14.29 -28.99 6.15
#